data_AF-A0A2M8KSK8-F1
#
_entry.id   AF-A0A2M8KSK8-F1
#
_cell.length_a   1.000
_cell.length_b   1.000
_cell.length_c   1.000
_cell.angle_alpha   90.00
_cell.angle_beta   90.00
_cell.angle_gamma   90.00
#
_symmetry.space_group_name_H-M   'P 1'
#
loop_
_entity.id
_entity.type
_entity.pdbx_description
1 polymer ?
#
loop_
_entity_poly.entity_id
_entity_poly.type
_entity_poly.pdbx_seq_one_letter_code
_entity_poly.pdbx_strand_id
1 'polypeptide(L)'
;MDFNELQEAAIQSLQHPGAGGKPMPKTSSKKPPILYVFRHTQTYDNIRRVFSGKRQSQLTPKGKKQAQELAHKLVHMHIDLFISPDLIRCRQTLEPLQKMLPHIPYLVKKELVERDYGILTGKSKMEAMKEHPKNAVLWRRSWDVAPPKGESIKNVWENRIHPFCKWLETKMKKE
;
A
#
# COMPACT_ATOMS: atom_id res chain seq x y z
N MET A 1 29.92 -47.81 0.43
CA MET A 1 30.07 -47.56 -1.02
C MET A 1 31.47 -47.98 -1.37
N ASP A 2 31.59 -49.02 -2.17
CA ASP A 2 32.89 -49.52 -2.64
C ASP A 2 33.51 -48.50 -3.61
N PHE A 3 34.84 -48.49 -3.74
CA PHE A 3 35.55 -47.57 -4.63
C PHE A 3 35.09 -47.72 -6.08
N ASN A 4 34.75 -48.95 -6.49
CA ASN A 4 34.20 -49.23 -7.81
C ASN A 4 32.86 -48.52 -8.05
N GLU A 5 31.95 -48.51 -7.06
CA GLU A 5 30.66 -47.82 -7.17
C GLU A 5 30.85 -46.29 -7.29
N LEU A 6 31.82 -45.73 -6.57
CA LEU A 6 32.15 -44.31 -6.65
C LEU A 6 32.78 -43.94 -8.00
N GLN A 7 33.64 -44.82 -8.53
CA GLN A 7 34.27 -44.63 -9.83
C GLN A 7 33.24 -44.71 -10.97
N GLU A 8 32.32 -45.68 -10.93
CA GLU A 8 31.23 -45.79 -11.90
C GLU A 8 30.32 -44.57 -11.86
N ALA A 9 29.90 -44.13 -10.68
CA ALA A 9 29.09 -42.92 -10.52
C ALA A 9 29.79 -41.66 -11.04
N ALA A 10 31.10 -41.53 -10.79
CA ALA A 10 31.90 -40.41 -11.29
C ALA A 10 31.99 -40.39 -12.82
N ILE A 11 32.29 -41.55 -13.45
CA ILE A 11 32.35 -41.69 -14.91
C ILE A 11 30.98 -41.41 -15.54
N GLN A 12 29.91 -41.93 -14.94
CA GLN A 12 28.54 -41.72 -15.43
C GLN A 12 28.14 -40.24 -15.37
N SER A 13 28.56 -39.50 -14.33
CA SER A 13 28.30 -38.06 -14.20
C SER A 13 29.03 -37.22 -15.25
N LEU A 14 30.22 -37.66 -15.69
CA LEU A 14 31.01 -37.01 -16.73
C LEU A 14 30.44 -37.28 -18.13
N GLN A 15 29.95 -38.49 -18.37
CA GLN A 15 29.38 -38.90 -19.66
C GLN A 15 27.96 -38.33 -19.87
N HIS A 16 27.19 -38.14 -18.80
CA HIS A 16 25.81 -37.67 -18.85
C HIS A 16 25.57 -36.52 -17.84
N PRO A 17 26.17 -35.33 -18.07
CA PRO A 17 26.03 -34.20 -17.15
C PRO A 17 24.55 -33.85 -16.97
N GLY A 18 24.06 -33.95 -15.74
CA GLY A 18 22.68 -33.62 -15.37
C GLY A 18 21.66 -34.77 -15.45
N ALA A 19 22.05 -35.98 -15.86
CA ALA A 19 21.12 -37.11 -15.99
C ALA A 19 20.83 -37.84 -14.66
N GLY A 20 21.65 -37.64 -13.62
CA GLY A 20 21.63 -38.44 -12.39
C GLY A 20 20.91 -37.83 -11.18
N GLY A 21 20.26 -36.67 -11.30
CA GLY A 21 19.53 -36.07 -10.19
C GLY A 21 18.05 -35.93 -10.54
N LYS A 22 17.15 -36.43 -9.68
CA LYS A 22 15.84 -35.77 -9.54
C LYS A 22 16.12 -34.26 -9.48
N PRO A 23 15.41 -33.41 -10.24
CA PRO A 23 15.61 -31.97 -10.12
C PRO A 23 15.56 -31.65 -8.63
N MET A 24 16.65 -31.09 -8.08
CA MET A 24 16.63 -30.68 -6.69
C MET A 24 15.39 -29.81 -6.53
N PRO A 25 14.48 -30.10 -5.58
CA PRO A 25 13.35 -29.22 -5.35
C PRO A 25 13.95 -27.83 -5.20
N LYS A 26 13.52 -26.86 -6.01
CA LYS A 26 13.93 -25.48 -5.81
C LYS A 26 13.57 -25.16 -4.36
N THR A 27 14.57 -25.10 -3.49
CA THR A 27 14.41 -24.91 -2.04
C THR A 27 13.89 -23.52 -1.70
N SER A 28 13.61 -22.67 -2.69
CA SER A 28 12.89 -21.43 -2.46
C SER A 28 11.41 -21.76 -2.23
N SER A 29 11.01 -21.91 -0.97
CA SER A 29 9.71 -21.39 -0.58
C SER A 29 9.77 -19.89 -0.83
N LYS A 30 9.41 -19.42 -2.04
CA LYS A 30 9.25 -17.99 -2.27
C LYS A 30 8.03 -17.58 -1.49
N LYS A 31 8.22 -17.19 -0.21
CA LYS A 31 7.15 -16.58 0.56
C LYS A 31 6.62 -15.43 -0.28
N PRO A 32 5.30 -15.36 -0.50
CA PRO A 32 4.76 -14.28 -1.33
C PRO A 32 5.08 -12.95 -0.64
N PRO A 33 5.35 -11.89 -1.42
CA PRO A 33 5.58 -10.59 -0.84
C PRO A 33 4.31 -10.12 -0.10
N ILE A 34 4.49 -9.58 1.10
CA ILE A 34 3.38 -9.18 1.98
C ILE A 34 3.18 -7.67 1.86
N LEU A 35 1.94 -7.23 1.66
CA LEU A 35 1.57 -5.82 1.65
C LEU A 35 0.67 -5.48 2.83
N TYR A 36 1.16 -4.63 3.73
CA TYR A 36 0.36 -4.07 4.81
C TYR A 36 -0.29 -2.77 4.33
N VAL A 37 -1.62 -2.77 4.17
CA VAL A 37 -2.37 -1.59 3.75
C VAL A 37 -3.25 -1.09 4.89
N PHE A 38 -3.11 0.17 5.24
CA PHE A 38 -3.97 0.82 6.23
C PHE A 38 -4.27 2.25 5.84
N ARG A 39 -5.40 2.75 6.34
CA ARG A 39 -5.83 4.13 6.17
C ARG A 39 -5.18 5.01 7.24
N HIS A 40 -4.98 6.28 6.93
CA HIS A 40 -4.69 7.29 7.95
C HIS A 40 -5.73 7.25 9.10
N THR A 41 -5.33 7.59 10.31
CA THR A 41 -6.22 7.62 11.47
C THR A 41 -7.09 8.88 11.49
N GLN A 42 -7.92 9.04 12.52
CA GLN A 42 -8.93 10.11 12.55
C GLN A 42 -8.34 11.52 12.42
N THR A 43 -8.91 12.31 11.49
CA THR A 43 -8.56 13.73 11.29
C THR A 43 -9.67 14.68 11.73
N TYR A 44 -9.35 15.98 11.82
CA TYR A 44 -10.35 17.03 12.05
C TYR A 44 -11.41 17.10 10.94
N ASP A 45 -11.04 16.92 9.68
CA ASP A 45 -12.02 16.83 8.60
C ASP A 45 -12.95 15.61 8.75
N ASN A 46 -12.48 14.50 9.33
CA ASN A 46 -13.33 13.33 9.56
C ASN A 46 -14.42 13.63 10.58
N ILE A 47 -14.06 14.22 11.73
CA ILE A 47 -15.04 14.55 12.78
C ILE A 47 -16.03 15.63 12.32
N ARG A 48 -15.56 16.57 11.48
CA ARG A 48 -16.40 17.64 10.89
C ARG A 48 -17.18 17.18 9.65
N ARG A 49 -17.02 15.93 9.23
CA ARG A 49 -17.65 15.36 8.02
C ARG A 49 -17.37 16.22 6.78
N VAL A 50 -16.15 16.72 6.63
CA VAL A 50 -15.71 17.52 5.49
C VAL A 50 -15.17 16.63 4.36
N PHE A 51 -15.35 17.04 3.11
CA PHE A 51 -14.62 16.47 1.98
C PHE A 51 -13.15 16.92 2.02
N SER A 52 -12.27 16.04 2.50
CA SER A 52 -10.84 16.37 2.66
C SER A 52 -10.10 16.56 1.34
N GLY A 53 -10.23 15.59 0.42
CA GLY A 53 -9.38 15.52 -0.78
C GLY A 53 -7.90 15.70 -0.43
N LYS A 54 -7.25 16.63 -1.13
CA LYS A 54 -5.84 16.98 -0.96
C LYS A 54 -5.55 17.93 0.22
N ARG A 55 -6.56 18.34 1.01
CA ARG A 55 -6.35 19.20 2.18
C ARG A 55 -5.41 18.56 3.19
N GLN A 56 -4.57 19.38 3.79
CA GLN A 56 -3.62 18.98 4.84
C GLN A 56 -4.27 18.98 6.23
N SER A 57 -5.38 18.23 6.38
CA SER A 57 -6.02 18.07 7.69
C SER A 57 -5.14 17.22 8.61
N GLN A 58 -4.89 17.73 9.81
CA GLN A 58 -4.13 17.03 10.84
C GLN A 58 -4.95 15.93 11.53
N LEU A 59 -4.26 14.99 12.17
CA LEU A 59 -4.86 14.03 13.10
C LEU A 59 -5.42 14.73 14.34
N THR A 60 -6.54 14.22 14.85
CA THR A 60 -7.06 14.62 16.16
C THR A 60 -6.21 13.97 17.28
N PRO A 61 -6.36 14.38 18.56
CA PRO A 61 -5.75 13.66 19.68
C PRO A 61 -6.13 12.16 19.69
N LYS A 62 -7.38 11.84 19.35
CA LYS A 62 -7.82 10.44 19.17
C LYS A 62 -7.10 9.76 18.00
N GLY A 63 -6.95 10.45 16.87
CA GLY A 63 -6.19 9.94 15.72
C GLY A 63 -4.72 9.66 16.05
N LYS A 64 -4.08 10.50 16.86
CA LYS A 64 -2.70 10.28 17.33
C LYS A 64 -2.58 9.03 18.21
N LYS A 65 -3.54 8.80 19.13
CA LYS A 65 -3.60 7.57 19.93
C LYS A 65 -3.78 6.33 19.05
N GLN A 66 -4.68 6.39 18.07
CA GLN A 66 -4.87 5.30 17.09
C GLN A 66 -3.60 5.01 16.29
N ALA A 67 -2.81 6.04 15.95
CA ALA A 67 -1.55 5.88 15.23
C ALA A 67 -0.48 5.17 16.08
N GLN A 68 -0.43 5.48 17.39
CA GLN A 68 0.43 4.77 18.34
C GLN A 68 0.02 3.29 18.46
N GLU A 69 -1.26 3.02 18.64
CA GLU A 69 -1.78 1.63 18.72
C GLU A 69 -1.46 0.83 17.45
N LEU A 70 -1.59 1.46 16.27
CA LEU A 70 -1.23 0.85 15.00
C LEU A 70 0.27 0.53 14.95
N ALA A 71 1.13 1.45 15.39
CA ALA A 71 2.58 1.23 15.42
C ALA A 71 2.96 0.04 16.31
N HIS A 72 2.37 -0.07 17.50
CA HIS A 72 2.61 -1.21 18.39
C HIS A 72 2.19 -2.55 17.77
N LYS A 73 1.13 -2.58 16.96
CA LYS A 73 0.71 -3.80 16.24
C LYS A 73 1.66 -4.18 15.11
N LEU A 74 2.29 -3.19 14.47
CA LEU A 74 3.09 -3.40 13.27
C LEU A 74 4.60 -3.52 13.55
N VAL A 75 5.10 -3.08 14.69
CA VAL A 75 6.55 -3.05 14.98
C VAL A 75 7.20 -4.44 14.93
N HIS A 76 6.45 -5.51 15.21
CA HIS A 76 6.95 -6.88 15.19
C HIS A 76 6.86 -7.54 13.80
N MET A 77 6.26 -6.87 12.82
CA MET A 77 6.18 -7.36 11.45
C MET A 77 7.50 -7.10 10.72
N HIS A 78 7.85 -7.96 9.77
CA HIS A 78 8.94 -7.70 8.85
C HIS A 78 8.50 -6.65 7.82
N ILE A 79 9.18 -5.50 7.80
CA ILE A 79 8.82 -4.36 6.95
C ILE A 79 10.10 -3.87 6.27
N ASP A 80 10.15 -3.93 4.94
CA ASP A 80 11.30 -3.49 4.16
C ASP A 80 11.20 -2.04 3.68
N LEU A 81 9.98 -1.52 3.57
CA LEU A 81 9.72 -0.23 2.96
C LEU A 81 8.40 0.35 3.45
N PHE A 82 8.44 1.63 3.85
CA PHE A 82 7.24 2.41 4.05
C PHE A 82 6.88 3.22 2.80
N ILE A 83 5.60 3.23 2.42
CA ILE A 83 5.11 4.00 1.27
C ILE A 83 3.89 4.80 1.69
N SER A 84 3.86 6.10 1.41
CA SER A 84 2.65 6.91 1.62
C SER A 84 2.61 8.14 0.71
N PRO A 85 1.45 8.79 0.50
CA PRO A 85 1.38 10.05 -0.22
C PRO A 85 1.90 11.22 0.61
N ASP A 86 2.13 12.38 -0.03
CA ASP A 86 2.43 13.63 0.67
C ASP A 86 1.17 14.27 1.29
N LEU A 87 0.61 13.60 2.28
CA LEU A 87 -0.49 14.07 3.09
C LEU A 87 -0.11 14.02 4.56
N ILE A 88 -0.24 15.14 5.27
CA ILE A 88 0.19 15.28 6.66
C ILE A 88 -0.46 14.22 7.57
N ARG A 89 -1.74 13.88 7.32
CA ARG A 89 -2.43 12.80 8.04
C ARG A 89 -1.81 11.41 7.83
N CYS A 90 -1.28 11.13 6.64
CA CYS A 90 -0.60 9.87 6.36
C CYS A 90 0.76 9.84 7.05
N ARG A 91 1.54 10.92 6.93
CA ARG A 91 2.81 11.10 7.65
C ARG A 91 2.63 10.94 9.16
N GLN A 92 1.70 11.68 9.77
CA GLN A 92 1.40 11.61 11.20
C GLN A 92 0.88 10.25 11.66
N THR A 93 0.20 9.49 10.78
CA THR A 93 -0.24 8.13 11.11
C THR A 93 0.94 7.17 11.17
N LEU A 94 1.90 7.32 10.26
CA LEU A 94 3.06 6.45 10.15
C LEU A 94 4.20 6.83 11.10
N GLU A 95 4.29 8.11 11.49
CA GLU A 95 5.38 8.67 12.29
C GLU A 95 5.73 7.86 13.55
N PRO A 96 4.78 7.36 14.36
CA PRO A 96 5.13 6.55 15.54
C PRO A 96 5.87 5.25 15.16
N LEU A 97 5.43 4.56 14.10
CA LEU A 97 6.08 3.34 13.63
C LEU A 97 7.47 3.63 13.04
N GLN A 98 7.60 4.72 12.29
CA GLN A 98 8.90 5.18 11.77
C GLN A 98 9.91 5.46 12.88
N LYS A 99 9.48 6.04 14.00
CA LYS A 99 10.36 6.27 15.15
C LYS A 99 10.84 4.97 15.79
N MET A 100 10.01 3.91 15.77
CA MET A 100 10.36 2.59 16.29
C MET A 100 11.23 1.79 15.30
N LEU A 101 11.11 2.06 14.00
CA LEU A 101 11.84 1.40 12.91
C LEU A 101 12.60 2.42 12.04
N PRO A 102 13.56 3.18 12.60
CA PRO A 102 14.19 4.32 11.91
C PRO A 102 15.09 3.93 10.73
N HIS A 103 15.48 2.66 10.65
CA HIS A 103 16.32 2.12 9.58
C HIS A 103 15.53 1.79 8.31
N ILE A 104 14.20 1.75 8.38
CA ILE A 104 13.35 1.39 7.23
C ILE A 104 13.17 2.61 6.33
N PRO A 105 13.48 2.50 5.03
CA PRO A 105 13.32 3.60 4.09
C PRO A 105 11.85 4.04 3.98
N TYR A 106 11.65 5.33 3.75
CA TYR A 106 10.35 5.92 3.52
C TYR A 106 10.27 6.53 2.13
N LEU A 107 9.27 6.10 1.36
CA LEU A 107 9.06 6.53 -0.01
C LEU A 107 7.73 7.27 -0.17
N VAL A 108 7.79 8.48 -0.69
CA VAL A 108 6.60 9.27 -1.01
C VAL A 108 6.12 8.93 -2.42
N LYS A 109 4.83 8.62 -2.57
CA LYS A 109 4.19 8.31 -3.85
C LYS A 109 2.96 9.18 -4.08
N LYS A 110 3.05 10.09 -5.06
CA LYS A 110 1.98 11.02 -5.42
C LYS A 110 0.71 10.33 -5.91
N GLU A 111 0.88 9.14 -6.48
CA GLU A 111 -0.20 8.30 -7.02
C GLU A 111 -1.19 7.88 -5.92
N LEU A 112 -0.71 7.78 -4.66
CA LEU A 112 -1.50 7.38 -3.50
C LEU A 112 -2.31 8.51 -2.87
N VAL A 113 -2.27 9.72 -3.42
CA VAL A 113 -3.01 10.85 -2.87
C VAL A 113 -4.53 10.57 -2.91
N GLU A 114 -5.25 11.08 -1.93
CA GLU A 114 -6.72 10.96 -1.86
C GLU A 114 -7.39 11.48 -3.14
N ARG A 115 -8.57 10.93 -3.47
CA ARG A 115 -9.42 11.41 -4.58
C ARG A 115 -9.64 12.93 -4.50
N ASP A 116 -9.50 13.61 -5.64
CA ASP A 116 -9.83 15.02 -5.73
C ASP A 116 -11.35 15.24 -5.70
N TYR A 117 -11.84 16.00 -4.74
CA TYR A 117 -13.27 16.32 -4.62
C TYR A 117 -13.64 17.62 -5.34
N GLY A 118 -12.69 18.26 -6.05
CA GLY A 118 -12.92 19.46 -6.84
C GLY A 118 -13.53 20.56 -5.98
N ILE A 119 -14.66 21.13 -6.45
CA ILE A 119 -15.36 22.22 -5.76
C ILE A 119 -15.95 21.83 -4.40
N LEU A 120 -16.02 20.53 -4.08
CA LEU A 120 -16.54 20.06 -2.79
C LEU A 120 -15.46 20.03 -1.72
N THR A 121 -14.18 20.11 -2.10
CA THR A 121 -13.07 20.09 -1.14
C THR A 121 -13.24 21.20 -0.09
N GLY A 122 -13.22 20.83 1.19
CA GLY A 122 -13.43 21.74 2.31
C GLY A 122 -14.90 21.97 2.70
N LYS A 123 -15.87 21.52 1.89
CA LYS A 123 -17.31 21.65 2.19
C LYS A 123 -17.83 20.51 3.07
N SER A 124 -18.95 20.77 3.75
CA SER A 124 -19.65 19.78 4.57
C SER A 124 -20.31 18.70 3.69
N LYS A 125 -20.06 17.44 4.03
CA LYS A 125 -20.77 16.29 3.41
C LYS A 125 -22.24 16.27 3.79
N MET A 126 -22.60 16.82 4.95
CA MET A 126 -23.99 16.87 5.40
C MET A 126 -24.80 17.91 4.62
N GLU A 127 -24.23 19.10 4.42
CA GLU A 127 -24.86 20.15 3.60
C GLU A 127 -25.03 19.67 2.16
N ALA A 128 -23.99 19.11 1.55
CA ALA A 128 -24.08 18.54 0.22
C ALA A 128 -25.18 17.46 0.11
N MET A 129 -25.35 16.63 1.14
CA MET A 129 -26.41 15.63 1.18
C MET A 129 -27.81 16.24 1.34
N LYS A 130 -27.92 17.38 2.02
CA LYS A 130 -29.19 18.12 2.20
C LYS A 130 -29.59 18.86 0.93
N GLU A 131 -28.65 19.57 0.31
CA GLU A 131 -28.88 20.42 -0.86
C GLU A 131 -28.99 19.61 -2.16
N HIS A 132 -28.18 18.56 -2.29
CA HIS A 132 -28.07 17.78 -3.51
C HIS A 132 -28.00 16.27 -3.22
N PRO A 133 -29.02 15.65 -2.61
CA PRO A 133 -28.95 14.27 -2.11
C PRO A 133 -28.53 13.25 -3.17
N LYS A 134 -29.13 13.30 -4.37
CA LYS A 134 -28.80 12.38 -5.47
C LYS A 134 -27.33 12.55 -5.90
N ASN A 135 -26.91 13.78 -6.18
CA ASN A 135 -25.55 14.07 -6.62
C ASN A 135 -24.51 13.75 -5.54
N ALA A 136 -24.80 14.07 -4.27
CA ALA A 136 -23.91 13.78 -3.15
C ALA A 136 -23.67 12.28 -2.97
N VAL A 137 -24.68 11.43 -3.22
CA VAL A 137 -24.52 9.98 -3.26
C VAL A 137 -23.64 9.57 -4.44
N LEU A 138 -23.95 10.04 -5.65
CA LEU A 138 -23.19 9.72 -6.87
C LEU A 138 -21.72 10.12 -6.74
N TRP A 139 -21.43 11.38 -6.39
CA TRP A 139 -20.07 11.87 -6.20
C TRP A 139 -19.28 11.09 -5.14
N ARG A 140 -19.97 10.52 -4.13
CA ARG A 140 -19.31 9.77 -3.07
C ARG A 140 -19.06 8.32 -3.43
N ARG A 141 -20.00 7.68 -4.15
CA ARG A 141 -20.09 6.22 -4.27
C ARG A 141 -20.01 5.69 -5.69
N SER A 142 -20.30 6.52 -6.70
CA SER A 142 -20.23 6.08 -8.09
C SER A 142 -18.79 5.78 -8.51
N TRP A 143 -18.66 4.81 -9.40
CA TRP A 143 -17.38 4.44 -10.02
C TRP A 143 -16.88 5.54 -10.95
N ASP A 144 -17.73 6.03 -11.85
CA ASP A 144 -17.37 6.88 -12.98
C ASP A 144 -17.89 8.32 -12.88
N VAL A 145 -18.78 8.62 -11.93
CA VAL A 145 -19.28 9.99 -11.72
C VAL A 145 -18.36 10.78 -10.81
N ALA A 146 -17.73 11.82 -11.36
CA ALA A 146 -16.88 12.75 -10.62
C ALA A 146 -17.69 13.90 -10.00
N PRO A 147 -17.26 14.46 -8.84
CA PRO A 147 -17.70 15.78 -8.42
C PRO A 147 -17.19 16.85 -9.39
N PRO A 148 -17.85 18.02 -9.49
CA PRO A 148 -17.43 19.06 -10.44
C PRO A 148 -15.98 19.50 -10.17
N LYS A 149 -15.17 19.54 -11.23
CA LYS A 149 -13.72 19.81 -11.19
C LYS A 149 -12.91 18.85 -10.29
N GLY A 150 -13.42 17.65 -10.02
CA GLY A 150 -12.73 16.62 -9.25
C GLY A 150 -12.50 15.34 -10.06
N GLU A 151 -12.26 14.25 -9.37
CA GLU A 151 -11.97 12.93 -9.95
C GLU A 151 -13.07 11.92 -9.60
N SER A 152 -13.42 11.05 -10.54
CA SER A 152 -14.18 9.83 -10.26
C SER A 152 -13.27 8.74 -9.68
N ILE A 153 -13.83 7.66 -9.14
CA ILE A 153 -13.03 6.52 -8.68
C ILE A 153 -12.30 5.87 -9.87
N LYS A 154 -12.94 5.82 -11.04
CA LYS A 154 -12.36 5.37 -12.30
C LYS A 154 -11.10 6.17 -12.66
N ASN A 155 -11.15 7.51 -12.57
CA ASN A 155 -9.97 8.34 -12.83
C ASN A 155 -8.83 8.07 -11.83
N VAL A 156 -9.16 7.89 -10.54
CA VAL A 156 -8.16 7.55 -9.52
C VAL A 156 -7.49 6.21 -9.84
N TRP A 157 -8.27 5.21 -10.26
CA TRP A 157 -7.76 3.90 -10.64
C TRP A 157 -6.88 3.98 -11.88
N GLU A 158 -7.43 4.45 -13.01
CA GLU A 158 -6.76 4.41 -14.31
C GLU A 158 -5.51 5.28 -14.34
N ASN A 159 -5.58 6.49 -13.77
CA ASN A 159 -4.50 7.47 -13.91
C ASN A 159 -3.42 7.35 -12.84
N ARG A 160 -3.71 6.71 -11.69
CA ARG A 160 -2.80 6.75 -10.52
C ARG A 160 -2.59 5.38 -9.89
N ILE A 161 -3.65 4.72 -9.40
CA ILE A 161 -3.50 3.49 -8.63
C ILE A 161 -3.04 2.31 -9.51
N HIS A 162 -3.57 2.18 -10.73
CA HIS A 162 -3.16 1.11 -11.63
C HIS A 162 -1.68 1.22 -12.03
N PRO A 163 -1.17 2.39 -12.49
CA PRO A 163 0.27 2.60 -12.68
C PRO A 163 1.11 2.36 -11.42
N PHE A 164 0.62 2.77 -10.24
CA PHE A 164 1.29 2.51 -8.97
C PHE A 164 1.40 1.01 -8.68
N CYS A 165 0.34 0.24 -8.88
CA CYS A 165 0.35 -1.22 -8.72
C CYS A 165 1.36 -1.87 -9.67
N LYS A 166 1.41 -1.44 -10.94
CA LYS A 166 2.41 -1.91 -11.90
C LYS A 166 3.83 -1.60 -11.46
N TRP A 167 4.08 -0.39 -10.96
CA TRP A 167 5.37 -0.04 -10.37
C TRP A 167 5.69 -0.91 -9.14
N LEU A 168 4.71 -1.13 -8.25
CA LEU A 168 4.89 -1.90 -7.02
C LEU A 168 5.23 -3.37 -7.31
N GLU A 169 4.60 -3.98 -8.32
CA GLU A 169 4.93 -5.32 -8.81
C GLU A 169 6.42 -5.45 -9.17
N THR A 170 7.05 -4.42 -9.73
CA THR A 170 8.49 -4.43 -10.07
C THR A 170 9.40 -4.39 -8.84
N LYS A 171 8.87 -3.91 -7.70
CA LYS A 171 9.62 -3.81 -6.44
C LYS A 171 9.47 -5.06 -5.58
N MET A 172 8.31 -5.69 -5.61
CA MET A 172 8.02 -6.89 -4.83
C MET A 172 8.61 -8.20 -5.42
N LYS A 173 9.01 -8.21 -6.71
CA LYS A 173 9.50 -9.41 -7.42
C LYS A 173 11.02 -9.68 -7.33
N LYS A 174 11.78 -8.95 -6.50
CA LYS A 174 13.25 -8.94 -6.57
C LYS A 174 14.00 -9.97 -5.71
N GLU A 175 13.36 -11.09 -5.35
CA GLU A 175 14.03 -12.26 -4.74
C GLU A 175 13.77 -13.55 -5.54
#